data_AF-A0A2J6H1W8-F1
#
_entry.id   AF-A0A2J6H1W8-F1
#
_cell.length_a   1.000
_cell.length_b   1.000
_cell.length_c   1.000
_cell.angle_alpha   90.00
_cell.angle_beta   90.00
_cell.angle_gamma   90.00
#
_symmetry.space_group_name_H-M   'P 1'
#
loop_
_entity.id
_entity.type
_entity.pdbx_description
1 polymer ?
#
loop_
_entity_poly.entity_id
_entity_poly.type
_entity_poly.pdbx_seq_one_letter_code
_entity_poly.pdbx_strand_id
1 'polypeptide(L)'
;MNTQLACDVQCLKKTKNLDLSSFYSSSFERLYDLTYPNLLKKNEKTYEKMMDQLEDLSKSFDFISFLNINDVLFYAKKLKDKKIRLVGFFNKEELNNLIYKDVKIVNFILKTLDLIIVDSELLSLSNYNSLGNLKNEYQKKVFFTRFEDKKRLYFLIYEMLFNNKFIDHVSIKLLSKCNAQCVMCDIGNKIGGEYFLEKGLILKILDELKELGVEFVTFTGGEPTLRNDLVELIEHAKRLGFKVFLSTNAHLLTKEKILGLKKAGLFGFKFSLDSIDKMKHDNIRRIKDNFDQVISSIEESIKEGIEVSVNSVIMNHTYKEALDLLEYLSNLGVKNISFSMLEEENESLKYVLNKEQVKEFYLEVMPKLYSLAKEREIHCRINPQFEQIADPKIGKVNKILIKNLDKFDEEINNFTELKYGKTFFNKNPCKTITTSFMIRENGKIYPCCMASGSNMKMGDIKTQSIKNILESKKYSLFKEDISKGKNSICEYCKDGIFENNDDT
;
A
#
# COMPACT_ATOMS: atom_id res chain seq x y z
N MET A 1 34.07 26.18 20.58
CA MET A 1 32.88 25.32 20.74
C MET A 1 32.20 25.68 22.06
N ASN A 2 31.05 26.37 22.00
CA ASN A 2 30.02 26.53 23.06
C ASN A 2 29.26 27.87 23.06
N THR A 3 29.42 28.74 22.07
CA THR A 3 28.64 29.99 21.99
C THR A 3 27.89 30.22 20.67
N GLN A 4 28.03 29.35 19.67
CA GLN A 4 27.27 29.45 18.41
C GLN A 4 25.91 28.72 18.46
N LEU A 5 25.76 27.66 19.26
CA LEU A 5 24.53 26.85 19.37
C LEU A 5 23.34 27.57 20.02
N ALA A 6 23.56 28.70 20.69
CA ALA A 6 22.51 29.44 21.36
C ALA A 6 21.76 30.43 20.43
N CYS A 7 22.35 30.82 19.30
CA CYS A 7 21.71 31.73 18.34
C CYS A 7 20.74 31.01 17.38
N ASP A 8 20.99 29.75 17.04
CA ASP A 8 20.16 29.03 16.04
C ASP A 8 18.78 28.59 16.59
N VAL A 9 18.61 28.59 17.92
CA VAL A 9 17.33 28.25 18.56
C VAL A 9 16.32 29.41 18.51
N GLN A 10 16.76 30.66 18.26
CA GLN A 10 15.86 31.81 18.14
C GLN A 10 15.30 32.04 16.72
N CYS A 11 15.88 31.44 15.67
CA CYS A 11 15.38 31.58 14.29
C CYS A 11 14.19 30.67 13.95
N LEU A 12 13.87 29.65 14.76
CA LEU A 12 12.74 28.74 14.53
C LEU A 12 11.36 29.30 14.89
N LYS A 13 11.24 30.58 15.29
CA LYS A 13 9.96 31.21 15.66
C LYS A 13 9.29 32.05 14.57
N LYS A 14 9.81 32.08 13.34
CA LYS A 14 9.24 32.91 12.26
C LYS A 14 9.18 32.21 10.91
N THR A 15 8.26 31.27 10.76
CA THR A 15 7.63 30.95 9.46
C THR A 15 6.20 30.47 9.71
N LYS A 16 5.28 31.44 9.86
CA LYS A 16 3.85 31.23 9.64
C LYS A 16 3.59 31.32 8.13
N ASN A 17 2.68 30.47 7.66
CA ASN A 17 2.17 30.31 6.29
C ASN A 17 2.90 29.25 5.46
N LEU A 18 2.42 28.01 5.60
CA LEU A 18 2.54 26.98 4.58
C LEU A 18 1.12 26.50 4.23
N ASP A 19 0.82 26.56 2.94
CA ASP A 19 -0.44 26.20 2.31
C ASP A 19 -0.65 24.68 2.41
N LEU A 20 -1.78 24.24 2.98
CA LEU A 20 -2.02 22.86 3.44
C LEU A 20 -2.65 21.95 2.38
N SER A 21 -2.48 22.25 1.08
CA SER A 21 -3.23 21.56 0.01
C SER A 21 -2.57 20.29 -0.56
N SER A 22 -1.56 19.69 0.08
CA SER A 22 -0.90 18.48 -0.43
C SER A 22 -0.55 17.47 0.66
N PHE A 23 -1.53 16.69 1.13
CA PHE A 23 -1.27 15.57 2.04
C PHE A 23 -2.13 14.35 1.71
N TYR A 24 -1.63 13.52 0.79
CA TYR A 24 -2.07 12.14 0.62
C TYR A 24 -0.85 11.24 0.38
N SER A 25 0.02 11.10 1.39
CA SER A 25 1.09 10.11 1.39
C SER A 25 0.55 8.73 1.76
N SER A 26 0.90 7.74 0.94
CA SER A 26 0.85 6.31 1.24
C SER A 26 1.82 5.98 2.39
N SER A 27 1.29 5.80 3.59
CA SER A 27 1.98 5.18 4.76
C SER A 27 0.97 5.15 5.89
N PHE A 28 0.52 3.96 6.27
CA PHE A 28 -0.44 3.72 7.36
C PHE A 28 0.18 3.94 8.77
N GLU A 29 1.33 4.61 8.87
CA GLU A 29 2.35 4.41 9.92
C GLU A 29 2.92 5.71 10.49
N ARG A 30 2.10 6.68 10.90
CA ARG A 30 2.68 7.89 11.51
C ARG A 30 1.80 8.45 12.62
N LEU A 31 1.42 7.63 13.60
CA LEU A 31 0.21 7.95 14.36
C LEU A 31 0.12 7.48 15.81
N TYR A 32 1.19 6.98 16.41
CA TYR A 32 1.27 6.79 17.86
C TYR A 32 1.97 7.93 18.58
N ASP A 33 1.52 9.16 18.34
CA ASP A 33 2.00 10.29 19.12
C ASP A 33 1.36 10.36 20.53
N LEU A 34 2.16 10.85 21.49
CA LEU A 34 1.91 10.96 22.93
C LEU A 34 0.77 11.94 23.31
N THR A 35 0.09 12.52 22.31
CA THR A 35 -1.08 13.41 22.42
C THR A 35 -2.38 12.68 22.74
N TYR A 36 -2.44 11.36 22.48
CA TYR A 36 -3.64 10.53 22.63
C TYR A 36 -4.30 10.58 24.03
N PRO A 37 -3.56 10.48 25.17
CA PRO A 37 -4.18 10.49 26.49
C PRO A 37 -4.71 11.87 26.93
N ASN A 38 -4.20 12.96 26.35
CA ASN A 38 -4.53 14.32 26.78
C ASN A 38 -5.73 14.91 26.03
N LEU A 39 -6.00 14.46 24.79
CA LEU A 39 -7.13 14.90 23.98
C LEU A 39 -8.44 14.16 24.30
N LEU A 40 -8.37 12.86 24.64
CA LEU A 40 -9.54 12.05 25.01
C LEU A 40 -10.31 12.61 26.22
N LYS A 41 -9.61 13.23 27.18
CA LYS A 41 -10.22 13.83 28.37
C LYS A 41 -11.27 14.90 28.08
N LYS A 42 -11.27 15.52 26.90
CA LYS A 42 -12.19 16.62 26.58
C LYS A 42 -13.53 16.14 25.97
N ASN A 43 -13.60 14.94 25.38
CA ASN A 43 -14.77 14.44 24.64
C ASN A 43 -15.07 12.94 24.84
N GLU A 44 -14.59 12.35 25.94
CA GLU A 44 -14.65 10.93 26.28
C GLU A 44 -16.03 10.29 26.02
N LYS A 45 -17.13 10.92 26.48
CA LYS A 45 -18.49 10.38 26.31
C LYS A 45 -18.97 10.28 24.85
N THR A 46 -18.56 11.22 23.99
CA THR A 46 -18.94 11.18 22.56
C THR A 46 -18.17 10.07 21.85
N TYR A 47 -16.91 9.88 22.24
CA TYR A 47 -16.07 8.80 21.76
C TYR A 47 -16.59 7.43 22.21
N GLU A 48 -16.87 7.25 23.51
CA GLU A 48 -17.48 6.02 24.05
C GLU A 48 -18.76 5.65 23.29
N LYS A 49 -19.67 6.61 23.11
CA LYS A 49 -20.91 6.37 22.36
C LYS A 49 -20.68 5.97 20.90
N MET A 50 -19.68 6.56 20.24
CA MET A 50 -19.29 6.17 18.87
C MET A 50 -18.76 4.74 18.87
N MET A 51 -17.89 4.41 19.82
CA MET A 51 -17.28 3.08 19.96
C MET A 51 -18.32 2.01 20.27
N ASP A 52 -19.29 2.29 21.15
CA ASP A 52 -20.42 1.39 21.44
C ASP A 52 -21.26 1.12 20.18
N GLN A 53 -21.53 2.15 19.38
CA GLN A 53 -22.27 1.99 18.12
C GLN A 53 -21.47 1.21 17.08
N LEU A 54 -20.16 1.42 17.01
CA LEU A 54 -19.28 0.65 16.16
C LEU A 54 -19.21 -0.82 16.60
N GLU A 55 -19.18 -1.08 17.91
CA GLU A 55 -19.20 -2.42 18.46
C GLU A 55 -20.56 -3.11 18.21
N ASP A 56 -21.67 -2.38 18.26
CA ASP A 56 -22.99 -2.89 17.87
C ASP A 56 -23.05 -3.21 16.35
N LEU A 57 -22.52 -2.31 15.53
CA LEU A 57 -22.43 -2.51 14.09
C LEU A 57 -21.56 -3.73 13.74
N SER A 58 -20.41 -3.92 14.40
CA SER A 58 -19.51 -5.07 14.18
C SER A 58 -20.13 -6.41 14.59
N LYS A 59 -21.09 -6.40 15.52
CA LYS A 59 -21.86 -7.59 15.92
C LYS A 59 -22.96 -7.96 14.92
N SER A 60 -23.38 -7.02 14.07
CA SER A 60 -24.39 -7.23 13.04
C SER A 60 -23.76 -7.67 11.70
N PHE A 61 -24.53 -8.33 10.81
CA PHE A 61 -24.06 -8.85 9.51
C PHE A 61 -23.22 -7.84 8.69
N ASP A 62 -22.42 -8.36 7.74
CA ASP A 62 -21.54 -7.65 6.77
C ASP A 62 -21.80 -6.14 6.61
N PHE A 63 -20.76 -5.32 6.70
CA PHE A 63 -20.86 -3.87 6.52
C PHE A 63 -19.82 -3.36 5.50
N ILE A 64 -20.09 -2.20 4.91
CA ILE A 64 -19.21 -1.56 3.91
C ILE A 64 -18.89 -0.14 4.37
N SER A 65 -17.59 0.19 4.39
CA SER A 65 -17.13 1.55 4.62
C SER A 65 -16.97 2.32 3.30
N PHE A 66 -17.30 3.61 3.33
CA PHE A 66 -17.10 4.52 2.20
C PHE A 66 -16.20 5.66 2.61
N LEU A 67 -15.16 5.92 1.82
CA LEU A 67 -14.22 7.01 2.07
C LEU A 67 -14.60 8.31 1.37
N ASN A 68 -15.59 8.29 0.47
CA ASN A 68 -16.08 9.50 -0.18
C ASN A 68 -17.54 9.38 -0.64
N ILE A 69 -18.11 10.53 -1.01
CA ILE A 69 -19.51 10.67 -1.43
C ILE A 69 -19.85 9.89 -2.71
N ASN A 70 -18.90 9.76 -3.64
CA ASN A 70 -19.15 9.10 -4.92
C ASN A 70 -19.31 7.60 -4.71
N ASP A 71 -18.55 7.01 -3.79
CA ASP A 71 -18.75 5.63 -3.37
C ASP A 71 -20.15 5.46 -2.77
N VAL A 72 -20.57 6.32 -1.84
CA VAL A 72 -21.92 6.24 -1.26
C VAL A 72 -22.98 6.28 -2.36
N LEU A 73 -22.88 7.21 -3.31
CA LEU A 73 -23.87 7.33 -4.39
C LEU A 73 -23.88 6.14 -5.36
N PHE A 74 -22.69 5.59 -5.65
CA PHE A 74 -22.54 4.38 -6.48
C PHE A 74 -23.18 3.17 -5.81
N TYR A 75 -22.93 3.00 -4.51
CA TYR A 75 -23.31 1.81 -3.76
C TYR A 75 -24.69 1.84 -3.15
N ALA A 76 -25.16 3.01 -2.73
CA ALA A 76 -26.44 3.18 -2.08
C ALA A 76 -27.62 2.61 -2.89
N LYS A 77 -27.51 2.60 -4.23
CA LYS A 77 -28.51 1.99 -5.11
C LYS A 77 -28.37 0.47 -5.23
N LYS A 78 -27.15 -0.08 -5.19
CA LYS A 78 -26.87 -1.52 -5.33
C LYS A 78 -27.03 -2.29 -4.01
N LEU A 79 -26.81 -1.63 -2.89
CA LEU A 79 -26.73 -2.27 -1.56
C LEU A 79 -28.00 -2.10 -0.73
N LYS A 80 -28.95 -1.25 -1.15
CA LYS A 80 -30.17 -0.92 -0.39
C LYS A 80 -30.97 -2.15 0.07
N ASP A 81 -30.95 -3.21 -0.72
CA ASP A 81 -31.75 -4.42 -0.50
C ASP A 81 -30.93 -5.58 0.09
N LYS A 82 -29.62 -5.42 0.24
CA LYS A 82 -28.77 -6.37 0.97
C LYS A 82 -28.78 -5.91 2.43
N LYS A 83 -28.94 -6.84 3.40
CA LYS A 83 -28.92 -6.54 4.85
C LYS A 83 -27.51 -6.13 5.32
N ILE A 84 -26.91 -5.14 4.68
CA ILE A 84 -25.53 -4.68 4.83
C ILE A 84 -25.57 -3.31 5.49
N ARG A 85 -24.79 -3.15 6.57
CA ARG A 85 -24.66 -1.84 7.23
C ARG A 85 -23.66 -0.96 6.50
N LEU A 86 -23.89 0.35 6.46
CA LEU A 86 -23.09 1.29 5.68
C LEU A 86 -22.49 2.38 6.57
N VAL A 87 -21.16 2.49 6.57
CA VAL A 87 -20.42 3.49 7.34
C VAL A 87 -19.76 4.48 6.39
N GLY A 88 -20.11 5.75 6.46
CA GLY A 88 -19.48 6.79 5.65
C GLY A 88 -18.47 7.59 6.46
N PHE A 89 -17.31 7.82 5.87
CA PHE A 89 -16.31 8.72 6.42
C PHE A 89 -16.08 9.89 5.49
N PHE A 90 -16.08 11.10 6.05
CA PHE A 90 -15.97 12.33 5.31
C PHE A 90 -15.06 13.30 6.05
N ASN A 91 -14.33 14.12 5.31
CA ASN A 91 -13.75 15.33 5.88
C ASN A 91 -14.78 16.47 5.90
N LYS A 92 -14.46 17.55 6.62
CA LYS A 92 -15.30 18.75 6.72
C LYS A 92 -15.70 19.32 5.34
N GLU A 93 -14.79 19.36 4.39
CA GLU A 93 -15.04 19.90 3.05
C GLU A 93 -15.97 19.01 2.24
N GLU A 94 -15.78 17.69 2.31
CA GLU A 94 -16.66 16.69 1.71
C GLU A 94 -18.07 16.79 2.27
N LEU A 95 -18.22 16.90 3.60
CA LEU A 95 -19.52 17.06 4.23
C LEU A 95 -20.16 18.42 3.90
N ASN A 96 -19.37 19.51 3.88
CA ASN A 96 -19.87 20.82 3.46
C ASN A 96 -20.39 20.77 2.02
N ASN A 97 -19.59 20.22 1.10
CA ASN A 97 -19.97 20.02 -0.30
C ASN A 97 -21.23 19.15 -0.42
N LEU A 98 -21.41 18.19 0.49
CA LEU A 98 -22.62 17.38 0.61
C LEU A 98 -23.83 18.27 0.95
N ILE A 99 -23.74 19.01 2.07
CA ILE A 99 -24.83 19.81 2.64
C ILE A 99 -25.25 20.96 1.73
N TYR A 100 -24.32 21.55 0.99
CA TYR A 100 -24.58 22.72 0.13
C TYR A 100 -24.89 22.38 -1.34
N LYS A 101 -24.74 21.13 -1.81
CA LYS A 101 -25.02 20.75 -3.22
C LYS A 101 -26.50 20.59 -3.54
N ASP A 102 -27.21 19.75 -2.79
CA ASP A 102 -28.63 19.43 -3.00
C ASP A 102 -29.19 18.70 -1.77
N VAL A 103 -30.23 19.27 -1.16
CA VAL A 103 -30.92 18.70 0.01
C VAL A 103 -31.42 17.27 -0.24
N LYS A 104 -31.77 16.92 -1.49
CA LYS A 104 -32.19 15.55 -1.87
C LYS A 104 -31.05 14.55 -1.77
N ILE A 105 -29.84 14.93 -2.17
CA ILE A 105 -28.64 14.09 -2.11
C ILE A 105 -28.23 13.89 -0.65
N VAL A 106 -28.24 14.97 0.14
CA VAL A 106 -27.96 14.92 1.58
C VAL A 106 -28.91 13.94 2.27
N ASN A 107 -30.21 14.09 2.05
CA ASN A 107 -31.22 13.22 2.64
C ASN A 107 -31.08 11.77 2.20
N PHE A 108 -30.72 11.53 0.95
CA PHE A 108 -30.44 10.19 0.46
C PHE A 108 -29.28 9.56 1.24
N ILE A 109 -28.16 10.27 1.37
CA ILE A 109 -26.97 9.78 2.06
C ILE A 109 -27.23 9.55 3.56
N LEU A 110 -27.85 10.51 4.25
CA LEU A 110 -28.17 10.39 5.68
C LEU A 110 -29.16 9.25 5.98
N LYS A 111 -30.05 8.93 5.02
CA LYS A 111 -30.94 7.77 5.09
C LYS A 111 -30.22 6.46 4.78
N THR A 112 -29.29 6.47 3.85
CA THR A 112 -28.57 5.27 3.42
C THR A 112 -27.52 4.82 4.43
N LEU A 113 -26.80 5.76 5.04
CA LEU A 113 -25.74 5.42 5.98
C LEU A 113 -26.28 5.13 7.37
N ASP A 114 -25.75 4.08 8.00
CA ASP A 114 -26.02 3.72 9.39
C ASP A 114 -25.18 4.57 10.35
N LEU A 115 -23.93 4.87 9.96
CA LEU A 115 -22.99 5.69 10.72
C LEU A 115 -22.23 6.64 9.78
N ILE A 116 -22.01 7.87 10.23
CA ILE A 116 -21.28 8.91 9.51
C ILE A 116 -20.22 9.49 10.43
N ILE A 117 -18.97 9.43 10.02
CA ILE A 117 -17.84 9.96 10.77
C ILE A 117 -17.26 11.14 9.99
N VAL A 118 -17.14 12.28 10.65
CA VAL A 118 -16.75 13.56 10.04
C VAL A 118 -15.51 14.09 10.73
N ASP A 119 -14.42 14.18 9.98
CA ASP A 119 -13.21 14.85 10.44
C ASP A 119 -13.36 16.38 10.39
N SER A 120 -13.63 17.00 11.55
CA SER A 120 -13.89 18.44 11.73
C SER A 120 -13.78 18.87 13.20
N GLU A 121 -13.22 20.07 13.45
CA GLU A 121 -13.21 20.74 14.76
C GLU A 121 -14.61 21.11 15.28
N LEU A 122 -15.58 21.26 14.36
CA LEU A 122 -16.93 21.73 14.71
C LEU A 122 -17.79 20.56 15.19
N LEU A 123 -17.82 20.40 16.51
CA LEU A 123 -18.83 19.64 17.24
C LEU A 123 -20.17 20.36 17.11
N SER A 124 -20.94 20.06 16.06
CA SER A 124 -22.41 20.07 16.06
C SER A 124 -22.97 20.33 14.65
N LEU A 125 -24.03 19.58 14.32
CA LEU A 125 -24.92 19.91 13.20
C LEU A 125 -25.64 21.27 13.39
N SER A 126 -25.49 21.93 14.55
CA SER A 126 -26.09 23.23 14.91
C SER A 126 -25.89 24.30 13.84
N ASN A 127 -24.74 24.27 13.16
CA ASN A 127 -24.38 25.28 12.17
C ASN A 127 -25.03 25.07 10.79
N TYR A 128 -25.75 23.97 10.57
CA TYR A 128 -26.41 23.66 9.30
C TYR A 128 -27.93 23.83 9.42
N ASN A 129 -28.39 25.09 9.30
CA ASN A 129 -29.82 25.44 9.37
C ASN A 129 -30.64 24.86 8.20
N SER A 130 -29.99 24.52 7.09
CA SER A 130 -30.61 23.91 5.89
C SER A 130 -31.21 22.52 6.14
N LEU A 131 -30.84 21.84 7.24
CA LEU A 131 -31.36 20.52 7.60
C LEU A 131 -32.70 20.55 8.34
N GLY A 132 -33.16 21.71 8.81
CA GLY A 132 -34.48 21.87 9.45
C GLY A 132 -34.78 20.82 10.55
N ASN A 133 -35.96 20.19 10.47
CA ASN A 133 -36.43 19.18 11.43
C ASN A 133 -35.63 17.86 11.43
N LEU A 134 -34.84 17.59 10.38
CA LEU A 134 -34.08 16.35 10.22
C LEU A 134 -32.81 16.32 11.09
N LYS A 135 -32.45 17.46 11.68
CA LYS A 135 -31.28 17.66 12.54
C LYS A 135 -31.24 16.70 13.73
N ASN A 136 -32.38 16.46 14.37
CA ASN A 136 -32.48 15.59 15.55
C ASN A 136 -32.44 14.09 15.19
N GLU A 137 -32.94 13.73 14.01
CA GLU A 137 -32.95 12.34 13.52
C GLU A 137 -31.52 11.88 13.18
N TYR A 138 -30.75 12.72 12.50
CA TYR A 138 -29.42 12.36 12.01
C TYR A 138 -28.28 12.67 12.97
N GLN A 139 -28.50 13.50 14.00
CA GLN A 139 -27.52 13.74 15.08
C GLN A 139 -27.06 12.46 15.79
N LYS A 140 -27.86 11.39 15.78
CA LYS A 140 -27.49 10.11 16.39
C LYS A 140 -26.57 9.25 15.52
N LYS A 141 -26.45 9.57 14.23
CA LYS A 141 -25.66 8.86 13.23
C LYS A 141 -24.37 9.59 12.84
N VAL A 142 -24.33 10.91 13.02
CA VAL A 142 -23.19 11.76 12.61
C VAL A 142 -22.29 12.06 13.80
N PHE A 143 -21.02 11.67 13.70
CA PHE A 143 -20.00 11.91 14.71
C PHE A 143 -18.95 12.85 14.16
N PHE A 144 -18.79 14.00 14.82
CA PHE A 144 -17.73 14.96 14.51
C PHE A 144 -16.53 14.68 15.41
N THR A 145 -15.36 14.76 14.82
CA THR A 145 -14.13 14.48 15.53
C THR A 145 -12.95 15.19 14.88
N ARG A 146 -11.97 15.61 15.67
CA ARG A 146 -10.74 16.25 15.19
C ARG A 146 -9.62 15.23 15.33
N PHE A 147 -9.10 14.73 14.22
CA PHE A 147 -7.99 13.78 14.26
C PHE A 147 -6.78 14.29 13.48
N GLU A 148 -5.86 14.87 14.25
CA GLU A 148 -4.42 14.69 14.02
C GLU A 148 -4.13 13.25 14.50
N ASP A 149 -4.17 12.18 13.72
CA ASP A 149 -4.26 12.02 12.29
C ASP A 149 -5.34 10.97 11.89
N LYS A 150 -5.97 11.22 10.74
CA LYS A 150 -7.09 10.43 10.18
C LYS A 150 -6.87 8.91 10.21
N LYS A 151 -5.69 8.42 9.82
CA LYS A 151 -5.46 7.00 9.48
C LYS A 151 -5.63 6.03 10.66
N ARG A 152 -5.39 6.45 11.91
CA ARG A 152 -5.44 5.56 13.08
C ARG A 152 -6.84 5.31 13.60
N LEU A 153 -7.70 6.32 13.61
CA LEU A 153 -9.10 6.07 13.92
C LEU A 153 -9.72 5.20 12.84
N TYR A 154 -9.48 5.51 11.57
CA TYR A 154 -9.87 4.63 10.48
C TYR A 154 -9.41 3.21 10.81
N PHE A 155 -8.11 3.00 11.06
CA PHE A 155 -7.56 1.69 11.36
C PHE A 155 -8.21 1.00 12.56
N LEU A 156 -8.44 1.70 13.68
CA LEU A 156 -9.09 1.14 14.86
C LEU A 156 -10.54 0.72 14.57
N ILE A 157 -11.27 1.58 13.87
CA ILE A 157 -12.62 1.31 13.40
C ILE A 157 -12.60 0.14 12.40
N TYR A 158 -11.59 0.07 11.53
CA TYR A 158 -11.40 -1.02 10.60
C TYR A 158 -11.10 -2.34 11.34
N GLU A 159 -10.20 -2.37 12.31
CA GLU A 159 -9.90 -3.56 13.11
C GLU A 159 -11.12 -4.03 13.88
N MET A 160 -11.85 -3.11 14.53
CA MET A 160 -13.05 -3.43 15.31
C MET A 160 -14.18 -3.94 14.44
N LEU A 161 -14.43 -3.27 13.33
CA LEU A 161 -15.55 -3.64 12.48
C LEU A 161 -15.21 -4.89 11.64
N PHE A 162 -14.03 -4.96 11.02
CA PHE A 162 -13.69 -6.03 10.08
C PHE A 162 -12.98 -7.22 10.72
N ASN A 163 -12.55 -7.16 11.98
CA ASN A 163 -11.88 -8.26 12.66
C ASN A 163 -10.72 -8.86 11.82
N ASN A 164 -9.94 -7.97 11.17
CA ASN A 164 -8.88 -8.27 10.19
C ASN A 164 -9.31 -8.95 8.87
N LYS A 165 -10.58 -8.86 8.45
CA LYS A 165 -11.08 -9.43 7.17
C LYS A 165 -11.12 -8.45 6.00
N PHE A 166 -10.75 -7.20 6.20
CA PHE A 166 -10.80 -6.18 5.15
C PHE A 166 -9.67 -6.40 4.14
N ILE A 167 -10.02 -6.58 2.87
CA ILE A 167 -9.05 -6.67 1.79
C ILE A 167 -8.87 -5.27 1.22
N ASP A 168 -7.73 -4.64 1.50
CA ASP A 168 -7.45 -3.28 1.06
C ASP A 168 -6.82 -3.24 -0.34
N HIS A 169 -5.99 -4.23 -0.64
CA HIS A 169 -5.17 -4.26 -1.85
C HIS A 169 -5.19 -5.61 -2.57
N VAL A 170 -5.36 -5.56 -3.89
CA VAL A 170 -5.22 -6.73 -4.76
C VAL A 170 -4.28 -6.44 -5.93
N SER A 171 -3.33 -7.34 -6.15
CA SER A 171 -2.47 -7.32 -7.33
C SER A 171 -3.01 -8.24 -8.42
N ILE A 172 -3.16 -7.71 -9.64
CA ILE A 172 -3.66 -8.45 -10.79
C ILE A 172 -2.56 -8.49 -11.86
N LYS A 173 -2.03 -9.68 -12.13
CA LYS A 173 -1.13 -9.92 -13.26
C LYS A 173 -1.98 -10.04 -14.52
N LEU A 174 -1.90 -9.05 -15.41
CA LEU A 174 -2.80 -8.96 -16.58
C LEU A 174 -2.39 -9.91 -17.73
N LEU A 175 -1.09 -10.19 -17.83
CA LEU A 175 -0.46 -10.98 -18.89
C LEU A 175 0.91 -11.46 -18.42
N SER A 176 1.42 -12.55 -18.99
CA SER A 176 2.81 -12.98 -18.77
C SER A 176 3.80 -12.38 -19.76
N LYS A 177 3.34 -11.91 -20.93
CA LYS A 177 4.22 -11.31 -21.95
C LYS A 177 4.88 -10.03 -21.41
N CYS A 178 6.19 -9.91 -21.63
CA CYS A 178 7.00 -8.75 -21.30
C CYS A 178 7.91 -8.40 -22.48
N ASN A 179 8.25 -7.11 -22.61
CA ASN A 179 9.27 -6.63 -23.55
C ASN A 179 10.68 -6.58 -22.93
N ALA A 180 10.80 -6.87 -21.64
CA ALA A 180 12.07 -6.97 -20.91
C ALA A 180 12.45 -8.45 -20.68
N GLN A 181 13.74 -8.71 -20.57
CA GLN A 181 14.30 -10.03 -20.23
C GLN A 181 15.23 -9.91 -19.03
N CYS A 182 14.71 -9.32 -17.94
CA CYS A 182 15.54 -8.91 -16.82
C CYS A 182 16.31 -10.08 -16.22
N VAL A 183 17.54 -9.84 -15.79
CA VAL A 183 18.45 -10.88 -15.26
C VAL A 183 17.92 -11.54 -13.98
N MET A 184 17.04 -10.84 -13.26
CA MET A 184 16.40 -11.30 -12.02
C MET A 184 14.99 -11.86 -12.22
N CYS A 185 14.49 -11.99 -13.46
CA CYS A 185 13.09 -12.33 -13.74
C CYS A 185 12.92 -13.58 -14.62
N ASP A 186 12.11 -14.55 -14.23
CA ASP A 186 11.74 -15.74 -15.02
C ASP A 186 10.53 -15.47 -15.94
N ILE A 187 9.67 -14.50 -15.60
CA ILE A 187 8.47 -14.17 -16.40
C ILE A 187 8.86 -13.62 -17.78
N GLY A 188 9.78 -12.66 -17.83
CA GLY A 188 10.25 -12.07 -19.11
C GLY A 188 11.15 -13.02 -19.92
N ASN A 189 11.84 -13.93 -19.24
CA ASN A 189 12.76 -14.88 -19.86
C ASN A 189 12.05 -16.11 -20.47
N LYS A 190 10.78 -16.37 -20.12
CA LYS A 190 9.93 -17.33 -20.84
C LYS A 190 9.48 -16.74 -22.17
N ILE A 191 10.17 -17.12 -23.24
CA ILE A 191 9.87 -16.73 -24.62
C ILE A 191 8.38 -16.98 -24.91
N GLY A 192 7.62 -15.91 -25.16
CA GLY A 192 6.28 -16.01 -25.77
C GLY A 192 5.07 -16.05 -24.83
N GLY A 193 5.17 -15.51 -23.61
CA GLY A 193 4.04 -15.17 -22.71
C GLY A 193 2.73 -15.95 -22.94
N GLU A 194 2.61 -17.12 -22.32
CA GLU A 194 1.52 -18.08 -22.56
C GLU A 194 0.12 -17.64 -22.10
N TYR A 195 0.04 -16.67 -21.19
CA TYR A 195 -1.19 -16.38 -20.45
C TYR A 195 -1.54 -14.90 -20.53
N PHE A 196 -2.83 -14.65 -20.74
CA PHE A 196 -3.41 -13.33 -20.90
C PHE A 196 -4.81 -13.34 -20.32
N LEU A 197 -5.13 -12.40 -19.42
CA LEU A 197 -6.50 -12.22 -18.96
C LEU A 197 -7.29 -11.45 -20.02
N GLU A 198 -8.37 -12.05 -20.48
CA GLU A 198 -9.30 -11.38 -21.38
C GLU A 198 -9.92 -10.17 -20.71
N LYS A 199 -10.13 -9.10 -21.49
CA LYS A 199 -10.73 -7.85 -21.03
C LYS A 199 -12.00 -8.08 -20.20
N GLY A 200 -12.94 -8.86 -20.73
CA GLY A 200 -14.22 -9.14 -20.06
C GLY A 200 -14.04 -9.79 -18.69
N LEU A 201 -13.05 -10.67 -18.56
CA LEU A 201 -12.73 -11.29 -17.27
C LEU A 201 -12.13 -10.28 -16.29
N ILE A 202 -11.28 -9.35 -16.75
CA ILE A 202 -10.72 -8.29 -15.90
C ILE A 202 -11.82 -7.35 -15.40
N LEU A 203 -12.75 -6.95 -16.26
CA LEU A 203 -13.90 -6.13 -15.85
C LEU A 203 -14.72 -6.84 -14.75
N LYS A 204 -15.02 -8.13 -14.96
CA LYS A 204 -15.69 -8.97 -13.95
C LYS A 204 -14.91 -9.04 -12.63
N ILE A 205 -13.57 -9.22 -12.69
CA ILE A 205 -12.73 -9.20 -11.48
C ILE A 205 -12.89 -7.88 -10.74
N LEU A 206 -12.79 -6.75 -11.44
CA LEU A 206 -12.89 -5.42 -10.82
C LEU A 206 -14.25 -5.21 -10.16
N ASP A 207 -15.34 -5.63 -10.81
CA ASP A 207 -16.69 -5.60 -10.23
C ASP A 207 -16.76 -6.44 -8.94
N GLU A 208 -16.27 -7.69 -8.96
CA GLU A 208 -16.27 -8.57 -7.79
C GLU A 208 -15.37 -8.07 -6.65
N LEU A 209 -14.19 -7.53 -6.97
CA LEU A 209 -13.30 -6.92 -5.98
C LEU A 209 -13.94 -5.72 -5.31
N LYS A 210 -14.66 -4.89 -6.08
CA LYS A 210 -15.33 -3.72 -5.52
C LYS A 210 -16.44 -4.16 -4.57
N GLU A 211 -17.23 -5.19 -4.91
CA GLU A 211 -18.21 -5.78 -3.99
C GLU A 211 -17.62 -6.29 -2.67
N LEU A 212 -16.34 -6.68 -2.66
CA LEU A 212 -15.60 -7.09 -1.47
C LEU A 212 -15.00 -5.93 -0.66
N GLY A 213 -15.24 -4.68 -1.08
CA GLY A 213 -14.75 -3.48 -0.40
C GLY A 213 -13.29 -3.11 -0.74
N VAL A 214 -12.69 -3.73 -1.75
CA VAL A 214 -11.30 -3.42 -2.14
C VAL A 214 -11.17 -1.98 -2.62
N GLU A 215 -10.13 -1.29 -2.17
CA GLU A 215 -9.87 0.11 -2.50
C GLU A 215 -8.73 0.28 -3.50
N PHE A 216 -7.70 -0.56 -3.39
CA PHE A 216 -6.48 -0.44 -4.17
C PHE A 216 -6.30 -1.65 -5.09
N VAL A 217 -6.03 -1.38 -6.36
CA VAL A 217 -5.67 -2.41 -7.33
C VAL A 217 -4.34 -2.06 -7.97
N THR A 218 -3.41 -3.00 -7.98
CA THR A 218 -2.20 -2.88 -8.80
C THR A 218 -2.33 -3.75 -10.04
N PHE A 219 -2.27 -3.13 -11.21
CA PHE A 219 -2.04 -3.82 -12.46
C PHE A 219 -0.54 -4.08 -12.65
N THR A 220 -0.20 -5.35 -12.87
CA THR A 220 1.18 -5.85 -13.02
C THR A 220 1.19 -7.06 -13.97
N GLY A 221 2.24 -7.89 -13.99
CA GLY A 221 2.36 -9.11 -14.78
C GLY A 221 3.75 -9.26 -15.37
N GLY A 222 3.81 -9.54 -16.67
CA GLY A 222 4.95 -9.15 -17.50
C GLY A 222 4.97 -7.64 -17.62
N GLU A 223 4.64 -7.08 -18.79
CA GLU A 223 4.53 -5.62 -18.95
C GLU A 223 3.09 -5.19 -19.29
N PRO A 224 2.34 -4.62 -18.34
CA PRO A 224 0.97 -4.15 -18.55
C PRO A 224 0.81 -3.19 -19.73
N THR A 225 1.81 -2.35 -20.00
CA THR A 225 1.73 -1.36 -21.08
C THR A 225 1.70 -1.99 -22.49
N LEU A 226 1.94 -3.29 -22.63
CA LEU A 226 1.72 -4.01 -23.90
C LEU A 226 0.24 -4.20 -24.26
N ARG A 227 -0.68 -3.91 -23.34
CA ARG A 227 -2.12 -4.06 -23.58
C ARG A 227 -2.72 -2.85 -24.27
N ASN A 228 -3.45 -3.10 -25.36
CA ASN A 228 -4.18 -2.05 -26.09
C ASN A 228 -5.42 -1.56 -25.33
N ASP A 229 -5.99 -2.37 -24.44
CA ASP A 229 -7.19 -2.07 -23.65
C ASP A 229 -6.89 -1.48 -22.26
N LEU A 230 -5.61 -1.20 -21.94
CA LEU A 230 -5.20 -0.76 -20.60
C LEU A 230 -5.92 0.51 -20.13
N VAL A 231 -6.08 1.50 -21.03
CA VAL A 231 -6.78 2.76 -20.74
C VAL A 231 -8.23 2.48 -20.30
N GLU A 232 -8.93 1.62 -21.02
CA GLU A 232 -10.32 1.28 -20.73
C GLU A 232 -10.47 0.49 -19.41
N LEU A 233 -9.50 -0.39 -19.11
CA LEU A 233 -9.46 -1.11 -17.82
C LEU A 233 -9.31 -0.14 -16.65
N ILE A 234 -8.44 0.87 -16.78
CA ILE A 234 -8.23 1.91 -15.77
C ILE A 234 -9.49 2.79 -15.65
N GLU A 235 -10.11 3.19 -16.76
CA GLU A 235 -11.36 3.95 -16.73
C GLU A 235 -12.47 3.20 -16.00
N HIS A 236 -12.61 1.89 -16.27
CA HIS A 236 -13.58 1.07 -15.59
C HIS A 236 -13.28 0.95 -14.09
N ALA A 237 -12.03 0.66 -13.72
CA ALA A 237 -11.63 0.62 -12.33
C ALA A 237 -11.85 1.98 -11.61
N LYS A 238 -11.57 3.09 -12.29
CA LYS A 238 -11.81 4.44 -11.76
C LYS A 238 -13.30 4.72 -11.55
N ARG A 239 -14.17 4.31 -12.48
CA ARG A 239 -15.64 4.41 -12.33
C ARG A 239 -16.15 3.63 -11.13
N LEU A 240 -15.53 2.50 -10.84
CA LEU A 240 -15.78 1.72 -9.63
C LEU A 240 -15.17 2.35 -8.38
N GLY A 241 -14.39 3.43 -8.48
CA GLY A 241 -13.80 4.13 -7.33
C GLY A 241 -12.49 3.54 -6.82
N PHE A 242 -11.81 2.67 -7.58
CA PHE A 242 -10.49 2.17 -7.21
C PHE A 242 -9.42 3.27 -7.29
N LYS A 243 -8.40 3.17 -6.43
CA LYS A 243 -7.08 3.76 -6.66
C LYS A 243 -6.22 2.74 -7.40
N VAL A 244 -5.97 3.01 -8.67
CA VAL A 244 -5.25 2.08 -9.55
C VAL A 244 -3.77 2.46 -9.63
N PHE A 245 -2.91 1.51 -9.26
CA PHE A 245 -1.48 1.59 -9.51
C PHE A 245 -1.09 0.76 -10.73
N LEU A 246 -0.13 1.23 -11.50
CA LEU A 246 0.48 0.46 -12.59
C LEU A 246 1.95 0.18 -12.28
N SER A 247 2.31 -1.09 -12.16
CA SER A 247 3.71 -1.52 -12.10
C SER A 247 4.27 -1.69 -13.51
N THR A 248 5.38 -1.04 -13.83
CA THR A 248 5.88 -0.99 -15.22
C THR A 248 7.40 -0.80 -15.29
N ASN A 249 8.02 -1.37 -16.34
CA ASN A 249 9.41 -1.08 -16.72
C ASN A 249 9.59 0.26 -17.47
N ALA A 250 8.48 0.99 -17.67
CA ALA A 250 8.39 2.28 -18.36
C ALA A 250 8.82 2.32 -19.82
N HIS A 251 9.42 1.28 -20.39
CA HIS A 251 10.05 1.34 -21.71
C HIS A 251 9.09 1.78 -22.83
N LEU A 252 7.81 1.42 -22.71
CA LEU A 252 6.77 1.76 -23.69
C LEU A 252 5.89 2.95 -23.28
N LEU A 253 6.30 3.71 -22.25
CA LEU A 253 5.56 4.88 -21.77
C LEU A 253 6.02 6.13 -22.52
N THR A 254 5.31 6.46 -23.59
CA THR A 254 5.40 7.80 -24.16
C THR A 254 4.67 8.81 -23.27
N LYS A 255 5.03 10.10 -23.39
CA LYS A 255 4.29 11.19 -22.76
C LYS A 255 2.79 11.13 -23.06
N GLU A 256 2.41 10.87 -24.32
CA GLU A 256 1.01 10.70 -24.72
C GLU A 256 0.33 9.58 -23.92
N LYS A 257 1.00 8.45 -23.74
CA LYS A 257 0.48 7.32 -22.98
C LYS A 257 0.31 7.66 -21.49
N ILE A 258 1.28 8.34 -20.88
CA ILE A 258 1.19 8.81 -19.49
C ILE A 258 -0.05 9.71 -19.31
N LEU A 259 -0.24 10.68 -20.21
CA LEU A 259 -1.39 11.58 -20.19
C LEU A 259 -2.71 10.84 -20.43
N GLY A 260 -2.73 9.86 -21.34
CA GLY A 260 -3.90 9.01 -21.58
C GLY A 260 -4.28 8.19 -20.35
N LEU A 261 -3.30 7.61 -19.64
CA LEU A 261 -3.52 6.84 -18.41
C LEU A 261 -3.98 7.75 -17.25
N LYS A 262 -3.40 8.95 -17.12
CA LYS A 262 -3.87 9.96 -16.16
C LYS A 262 -5.32 10.36 -16.42
N LYS A 263 -5.67 10.64 -17.69
CA LYS A 263 -7.04 10.97 -18.10
C LYS A 263 -8.02 9.85 -17.79
N ALA A 264 -7.60 8.58 -17.95
CA ALA A 264 -8.37 7.42 -17.55
C ALA A 264 -8.60 7.30 -16.03
N GLY A 265 -7.82 8.04 -15.23
CA GLY A 265 -7.92 8.06 -13.77
C GLY A 265 -6.92 7.15 -13.06
N LEU A 266 -5.78 6.84 -13.71
CA LEU A 266 -4.66 6.18 -13.03
C LEU A 266 -4.25 6.99 -11.80
N PHE A 267 -4.09 6.30 -10.67
CA PHE A 267 -3.69 6.94 -9.42
C PHE A 267 -2.17 7.13 -9.34
N GLY A 268 -1.41 6.10 -9.70
CA GLY A 268 0.04 6.17 -9.62
C GLY A 268 0.80 5.11 -10.41
N PHE A 269 2.10 5.34 -10.58
CA PHE A 269 3.05 4.39 -11.14
C PHE A 269 3.94 3.76 -10.05
N LYS A 270 4.28 2.50 -10.26
CA LYS A 270 5.39 1.81 -9.59
C LYS A 270 6.46 1.52 -10.64
N PHE A 271 7.46 2.38 -10.71
CA PHE A 271 8.57 2.26 -11.64
C PHE A 271 9.63 1.30 -11.13
N SER A 272 10.35 0.72 -12.08
CA SER A 272 11.41 -0.24 -11.90
C SER A 272 12.75 0.41 -12.24
N LEU A 273 13.63 0.63 -11.27
CA LEU A 273 14.94 1.24 -11.46
C LEU A 273 15.94 0.61 -10.47
N ASP A 274 16.99 -0.04 -10.97
CA ASP A 274 17.87 -0.91 -10.14
C ASP A 274 19.33 -0.45 -10.04
N SER A 275 19.66 0.66 -10.70
CA SER A 275 20.99 1.25 -10.68
C SER A 275 20.89 2.72 -11.07
N ILE A 276 21.78 3.53 -10.50
CA ILE A 276 21.97 4.93 -10.92
C ILE A 276 22.84 5.03 -12.18
N ASP A 277 23.58 3.96 -12.51
CA ASP A 277 24.33 3.86 -13.75
C ASP A 277 23.42 3.37 -14.88
N LYS A 278 23.31 4.20 -15.92
CA LYS A 278 22.51 3.91 -17.11
C LYS A 278 22.82 2.55 -17.72
N MET A 279 24.10 2.24 -17.94
CA MET A 279 24.50 1.01 -18.61
C MET A 279 24.23 -0.22 -17.74
N LYS A 280 24.43 -0.13 -16.43
CA LYS A 280 24.08 -1.22 -15.51
C LYS A 280 22.58 -1.48 -15.50
N HIS A 281 21.75 -0.45 -15.36
CA HIS A 281 20.30 -0.61 -15.38
C HIS A 281 19.79 -1.24 -16.68
N ASP A 282 20.26 -0.73 -17.82
CA ASP A 282 19.88 -1.25 -19.14
C ASP A 282 20.30 -2.72 -19.31
N ASN A 283 21.48 -3.11 -18.82
CA ASN A 283 21.96 -4.49 -18.85
C ASN A 283 21.15 -5.41 -17.91
N ILE A 284 20.79 -4.92 -16.72
CA ILE A 284 19.93 -5.64 -15.77
C ILE A 284 18.57 -5.94 -16.39
N ARG A 285 17.96 -4.94 -17.06
CA ARG A 285 16.63 -5.06 -17.68
C ARG A 285 16.68 -5.71 -19.07
N ARG A 286 17.87 -5.78 -19.67
CA ARG A 286 18.12 -6.18 -21.07
C ARG A 286 17.30 -5.36 -22.07
N ILE A 287 17.21 -4.06 -21.79
CA ILE A 287 16.51 -3.09 -22.63
C ILE A 287 17.45 -1.91 -22.84
N LYS A 288 17.74 -1.59 -24.10
CA LYS A 288 18.57 -0.44 -24.45
C LYS A 288 17.83 0.87 -24.16
N ASP A 289 18.55 1.85 -23.60
CA ASP A 289 18.05 3.19 -23.27
C ASP A 289 16.86 3.17 -22.29
N ASN A 290 16.76 2.11 -21.46
CA ASN A 290 15.66 1.97 -20.51
C ASN A 290 15.77 2.98 -19.37
N PHE A 291 17.00 3.25 -18.88
CA PHE A 291 17.24 4.19 -17.80
C PHE A 291 16.66 5.57 -18.11
N ASP A 292 17.04 6.16 -19.26
CA ASP A 292 16.56 7.49 -19.67
C ASP A 292 15.04 7.51 -19.85
N GLN A 293 14.48 6.41 -20.36
CA GLN A 293 13.04 6.25 -20.51
C GLN A 293 12.31 6.17 -19.15
N VAL A 294 12.90 5.51 -18.14
CA VAL A 294 12.37 5.48 -16.77
C VAL A 294 12.44 6.87 -16.13
N ILE A 295 13.59 7.55 -16.23
CA ILE A 295 13.77 8.89 -15.64
C ILE A 295 12.80 9.90 -16.24
N SER A 296 12.71 9.97 -17.57
CA SER A 296 11.76 10.87 -18.24
C SER A 296 10.29 10.55 -17.89
N SER A 297 9.95 9.27 -17.70
CA SER A 297 8.61 8.86 -17.26
C SER A 297 8.32 9.28 -15.82
N ILE A 298 9.32 9.21 -14.93
CA ILE A 298 9.22 9.70 -13.55
C ILE A 298 8.98 11.21 -13.53
N GLU A 299 9.81 11.98 -14.23
CA GLU A 299 9.71 13.44 -14.26
C GLU A 299 8.37 13.92 -14.81
N GLU A 300 7.92 13.35 -15.94
CA GLU A 300 6.62 13.68 -16.52
C GLU A 300 5.47 13.28 -15.58
N SER A 301 5.56 12.13 -14.91
CA SER A 301 4.52 11.70 -13.96
C SER A 301 4.41 12.64 -12.75
N ILE A 302 5.55 13.06 -12.19
CA ILE A 302 5.60 14.02 -11.08
C ILE A 302 5.03 15.38 -11.52
N LYS A 303 5.46 15.87 -12.69
CA LYS A 303 4.97 17.12 -13.27
C LYS A 303 3.45 17.11 -13.45
N GLU A 304 2.91 15.97 -13.85
CA GLU A 304 1.47 15.77 -14.05
C GLU A 304 0.72 15.44 -12.75
N GLY A 305 1.39 15.43 -11.58
CA GLY A 305 0.76 15.16 -10.29
C GLY A 305 0.27 13.72 -10.13
N ILE A 306 0.85 12.78 -10.87
CA ILE A 306 0.61 11.34 -10.72
C ILE A 306 1.48 10.83 -9.57
N GLU A 307 0.93 9.97 -8.71
CA GLU A 307 1.71 9.38 -7.62
C GLU A 307 2.84 8.51 -8.18
N VAL A 308 4.07 8.74 -7.70
CA VAL A 308 5.25 8.02 -8.16
C VAL A 308 5.89 7.25 -7.02
N SER A 309 6.05 5.95 -7.23
CA SER A 309 6.90 5.09 -6.42
C SER A 309 7.91 4.37 -7.29
N VAL A 310 9.08 4.08 -6.72
CA VAL A 310 10.16 3.36 -7.39
C VAL A 310 10.51 2.13 -6.57
N ASN A 311 10.64 0.98 -7.23
CA ASN A 311 11.19 -0.23 -6.66
C ASN A 311 12.52 -0.58 -7.32
N SER A 312 13.54 -0.83 -6.51
CA SER A 312 14.86 -1.29 -6.89
C SER A 312 15.11 -2.68 -6.33
N VAL A 313 15.57 -3.62 -7.16
CA VAL A 313 16.04 -4.93 -6.68
C VAL A 313 17.50 -4.84 -6.28
N ILE A 314 17.82 -5.22 -5.05
CA ILE A 314 19.20 -5.23 -4.54
C ILE A 314 19.95 -6.45 -5.09
N MET A 315 21.06 -6.20 -5.77
CA MET A 315 21.94 -7.22 -6.34
C MET A 315 23.39 -7.02 -5.90
N ASN A 316 24.18 -8.08 -5.98
CA ASN A 316 25.58 -8.10 -5.52
C ASN A 316 26.49 -7.03 -6.16
N HIS A 317 26.13 -6.53 -7.33
CA HIS A 317 26.90 -5.53 -8.07
C HIS A 317 26.27 -4.12 -8.01
N THR A 318 25.09 -3.95 -7.40
CA THR A 318 24.40 -2.66 -7.26
C THR A 318 24.06 -2.27 -5.83
N TYR A 319 24.19 -3.16 -4.83
CA TYR A 319 23.75 -2.87 -3.45
C TYR A 319 24.38 -1.62 -2.83
N LYS A 320 25.61 -1.25 -3.23
CA LYS A 320 26.28 -0.03 -2.76
C LYS A 320 25.69 1.26 -3.33
N GLU A 321 25.04 1.17 -4.50
CA GLU A 321 24.43 2.31 -5.18
C GLU A 321 23.08 2.71 -4.58
N ALA A 322 22.53 1.92 -3.64
CA ALA A 322 21.22 2.18 -3.07
C ALA A 322 21.11 3.59 -2.45
N LEU A 323 22.18 4.06 -1.79
CA LEU A 323 22.20 5.39 -1.19
C LEU A 323 22.15 6.50 -2.24
N ASP A 324 23.01 6.40 -3.26
CA ASP A 324 23.07 7.35 -4.38
C ASP A 324 21.75 7.36 -5.17
N LEU A 325 21.15 6.18 -5.35
CA LEU A 325 19.85 6.03 -6.00
C LEU A 325 18.74 6.71 -5.19
N LEU A 326 18.71 6.54 -3.86
CA LEU A 326 17.76 7.22 -3.00
C LEU A 326 17.92 8.73 -3.08
N GLU A 327 19.16 9.23 -3.02
CA GLU A 327 19.44 10.67 -3.13
C GLU A 327 18.99 11.23 -4.48
N TYR A 328 19.35 10.54 -5.57
CA TYR A 328 18.98 10.95 -6.92
C TYR A 328 17.47 11.01 -7.12
N LEU A 329 16.75 9.96 -6.76
CA LEU A 329 15.29 9.90 -6.88
C LEU A 329 14.61 10.94 -5.97
N SER A 330 15.16 11.17 -4.77
CA SER A 330 14.68 12.23 -3.88
C SER A 330 14.83 13.61 -4.50
N ASN A 331 15.95 13.88 -5.19
CA ASN A 331 16.18 15.16 -5.86
C ASN A 331 15.25 15.35 -7.07
N LEU A 332 14.82 14.26 -7.71
CA LEU A 332 13.76 14.28 -8.75
C LEU A 332 12.35 14.50 -8.17
N GLY A 333 12.17 14.41 -6.85
CA GLY A 333 10.89 14.58 -6.17
C GLY A 333 10.11 13.29 -5.92
N VAL A 334 10.71 12.10 -6.13
CA VAL A 334 10.09 10.82 -5.77
C VAL A 334 9.98 10.71 -4.25
N LYS A 335 8.78 10.40 -3.73
CA LYS A 335 8.53 10.32 -2.29
C LYS A 335 8.44 8.91 -1.72
N ASN A 336 8.28 7.90 -2.58
CA ASN A 336 8.11 6.51 -2.20
C ASN A 336 9.17 5.64 -2.90
N ILE A 337 10.14 5.12 -2.15
CA ILE A 337 11.24 4.31 -2.67
C ILE A 337 11.28 2.98 -1.90
N SER A 338 11.34 1.88 -2.63
CA SER A 338 11.39 0.53 -2.09
C SER A 338 12.62 -0.19 -2.61
N PHE A 339 13.35 -0.84 -1.72
CA PHE A 339 14.44 -1.75 -2.04
C PHE A 339 14.02 -3.17 -1.67
N SER A 340 13.96 -4.05 -2.65
CA SER A 340 13.57 -5.44 -2.46
C SER A 340 14.76 -6.36 -2.69
N MET A 341 14.89 -7.41 -1.89
CA MET A 341 15.84 -8.49 -2.19
C MET A 341 15.39 -9.34 -3.37
N LEU A 342 16.36 -10.02 -3.95
CA LEU A 342 16.24 -10.82 -5.16
C LEU A 342 15.56 -12.17 -4.89
N GLU A 343 14.77 -12.70 -5.83
CA GLU A 343 14.08 -14.00 -5.69
C GLU A 343 14.79 -15.10 -6.48
N GLU A 344 14.66 -16.35 -6.03
CA GLU A 344 15.21 -17.50 -6.74
C GLU A 344 14.49 -17.71 -8.07
N GLU A 345 15.14 -17.34 -9.18
CA GLU A 345 14.59 -17.41 -10.53
C GLU A 345 15.72 -17.62 -11.55
N ASN A 346 15.79 -18.77 -12.23
CA ASN A 346 16.78 -19.11 -13.28
C ASN A 346 18.21 -18.55 -13.05
N GLU A 347 18.56 -17.45 -13.75
CA GLU A 347 19.89 -16.83 -13.76
C GLU A 347 20.16 -15.91 -12.57
N SER A 348 19.14 -15.64 -11.75
CA SER A 348 19.17 -14.64 -10.69
C SER A 348 20.16 -14.99 -9.57
N LEU A 349 20.44 -16.28 -9.36
CA LEU A 349 21.36 -16.81 -8.34
C LEU A 349 22.77 -16.20 -8.43
N LYS A 350 23.23 -15.83 -9.63
CA LYS A 350 24.55 -15.21 -9.84
C LYS A 350 24.63 -13.78 -9.30
N TYR A 351 23.49 -13.16 -9.02
CA TYR A 351 23.37 -11.78 -8.57
C TYR A 351 23.01 -11.66 -7.08
N VAL A 352 22.88 -12.79 -6.39
CA VAL A 352 22.63 -12.85 -4.94
C VAL A 352 23.83 -12.30 -4.18
N LEU A 353 23.58 -11.54 -3.12
CA LEU A 353 24.61 -11.02 -2.23
C LEU A 353 25.30 -12.18 -1.52
N ASN A 354 26.63 -12.17 -1.48
CA ASN A 354 27.38 -13.09 -0.62
C ASN A 354 27.31 -12.66 0.86
N LYS A 355 27.85 -13.47 1.78
CA LYS A 355 27.77 -13.21 3.23
C LYS A 355 28.32 -11.85 3.64
N GLU A 356 29.47 -11.45 3.08
CA GLU A 356 30.09 -10.15 3.39
C GLU A 356 29.28 -8.99 2.82
N GLN A 357 28.68 -9.16 1.64
CA GLN A 357 27.81 -8.15 1.05
C GLN A 357 26.49 -7.99 1.81
N VAL A 358 25.91 -9.10 2.28
CA VAL A 358 24.73 -9.06 3.16
C VAL A 358 25.06 -8.32 4.46
N LYS A 359 26.20 -8.64 5.09
CA LYS A 359 26.69 -7.91 6.27
C LYS A 359 26.85 -6.42 5.99
N GLU A 360 27.56 -6.06 4.92
CA GLU A 360 27.79 -4.66 4.56
C GLU A 360 26.47 -3.93 4.27
N PHE A 361 25.55 -4.54 3.51
CA PHE A 361 24.27 -3.92 3.20
C PHE A 361 23.45 -3.62 4.47
N TYR A 362 23.24 -4.61 5.34
CA TYR A 362 22.37 -4.43 6.50
C TYR A 362 23.02 -3.64 7.65
N LEU A 363 24.34 -3.75 7.83
CA LEU A 363 25.04 -3.09 8.93
C LEU A 363 25.56 -1.69 8.57
N GLU A 364 25.80 -1.41 7.29
CA GLU A 364 26.38 -0.13 6.86
C GLU A 364 25.50 0.66 5.89
N VAL A 365 24.94 0.02 4.86
CA VAL A 365 24.17 0.73 3.82
C VAL A 365 22.75 1.08 4.31
N MET A 366 22.03 0.11 4.86
CA MET A 366 20.65 0.26 5.32
C MET A 366 20.49 1.36 6.40
N PRO A 367 21.34 1.48 7.44
CA PRO A 367 21.23 2.58 8.39
C PRO A 367 21.40 3.95 7.74
N LYS A 368 22.29 4.09 6.76
CA LYS A 368 22.48 5.32 6.00
C LYS A 368 21.27 5.64 5.12
N LEU A 369 20.67 4.63 4.48
CA LEU A 369 19.43 4.77 3.72
C LEU A 369 18.30 5.34 4.59
N TYR A 370 18.08 4.80 5.77
CA TYR A 370 17.04 5.30 6.68
C TYR A 370 17.34 6.70 7.20
N SER A 371 18.60 7.00 7.52
CA SER A 371 19.01 8.35 7.94
C SER A 371 18.73 9.38 6.84
N LEU A 372 19.14 9.09 5.60
CA LEU A 372 18.92 9.98 4.46
C LEU A 372 17.42 10.10 4.12
N ALA A 373 16.68 8.99 4.16
CA ALA A 373 15.24 9.00 3.93
C ALA A 373 14.51 9.90 4.95
N LYS A 374 14.89 9.83 6.23
CA LYS A 374 14.35 10.69 7.28
C LYS A 374 14.68 12.17 7.04
N GLU A 375 15.92 12.48 6.70
CA GLU A 375 16.38 13.85 6.40
C GLU A 375 15.61 14.45 5.21
N ARG A 376 15.35 13.65 4.18
CA ARG A 376 14.71 14.08 2.93
C ARG A 376 13.19 13.90 2.92
N GLU A 377 12.61 13.45 4.04
CA GLU A 377 11.18 13.13 4.19
C GLU A 377 10.67 12.16 3.10
N ILE A 378 11.48 11.13 2.82
CA ILE A 378 11.18 10.05 1.87
C ILE A 378 10.65 8.85 2.63
N HIS A 379 9.59 8.25 2.10
CA HIS A 379 9.15 6.95 2.55
C HIS A 379 10.03 5.87 1.88
N CYS A 380 11.00 5.38 2.64
CA CYS A 380 11.93 4.33 2.22
C CYS A 380 11.52 3.00 2.86
N ARG A 381 11.34 1.97 2.04
CA ARG A 381 11.09 0.60 2.48
C ARG A 381 12.21 -0.30 2.03
N ILE A 382 12.70 -1.16 2.91
CA ILE A 382 13.74 -2.15 2.60
C ILE A 382 13.19 -3.50 3.04
N ASN A 383 12.94 -4.39 2.08
CA ASN A 383 12.27 -5.66 2.28
C ASN A 383 13.12 -6.80 1.71
N PRO A 384 13.40 -7.86 2.48
CA PRO A 384 13.06 -8.09 3.88
C PRO A 384 14.04 -7.38 4.83
N GLN A 385 13.68 -7.29 6.10
CA GLN A 385 14.57 -6.83 7.16
C GLN A 385 15.01 -7.99 8.04
N PHE A 386 16.20 -7.86 8.63
CA PHE A 386 16.67 -8.73 9.70
C PHE A 386 15.74 -8.68 10.91
N GLU A 387 15.34 -9.84 11.45
CA GLU A 387 14.47 -9.92 12.63
C GLU A 387 15.02 -9.12 13.80
N GLN A 388 16.35 -9.12 13.98
CA GLN A 388 17.00 -8.42 15.09
C GLN A 388 17.27 -6.93 14.82
N ILE A 389 17.16 -6.45 13.56
CA ILE A 389 17.25 -5.01 13.23
C ILE A 389 15.86 -4.38 13.06
N ALA A 390 14.84 -5.20 12.82
CA ALA A 390 13.48 -4.75 12.68
C ALA A 390 12.80 -4.37 14.02
N ASP A 391 13.54 -4.34 15.14
CA ASP A 391 13.09 -3.73 16.39
C ASP A 391 13.10 -2.19 16.24
N PRO A 392 11.95 -1.51 16.46
CA PRO A 392 11.76 -0.06 16.28
C PRO A 392 12.63 0.83 17.19
N LYS A 393 13.44 0.27 18.10
CA LYS A 393 14.42 1.02 18.91
C LYS A 393 15.69 1.38 18.13
N ILE A 394 15.52 1.88 16.90
CA ILE A 394 16.55 2.31 15.93
C ILE A 394 17.19 3.66 16.36
N GLY A 395 17.57 3.75 17.63
CA GLY A 395 18.54 4.71 18.18
C GLY A 395 19.74 4.02 18.83
N LYS A 396 19.76 2.68 18.88
CA LYS A 396 20.80 1.89 19.57
C LYS A 396 21.44 0.80 18.70
N VAL A 397 21.33 0.92 17.37
CA VAL A 397 21.82 -0.05 16.37
C VAL A 397 23.28 -0.46 16.65
N ASN A 398 24.19 0.50 16.88
CA ASN A 398 25.60 0.17 17.14
C ASN A 398 25.87 -0.59 18.45
N LYS A 399 25.01 -0.49 19.48
CA LYS A 399 25.23 -1.18 20.78
C LYS A 399 24.57 -2.56 20.87
N ILE A 400 23.50 -2.80 20.11
CA ILE A 400 22.76 -4.07 20.12
C ILE A 400 23.38 -5.07 19.12
N LEU A 401 23.83 -4.59 17.96
CA LEU A 401 24.51 -5.40 16.93
C LEU A 401 25.75 -6.11 17.47
N ILE A 402 26.59 -5.41 18.25
CA ILE A 402 27.83 -5.95 18.82
C ILE A 402 27.55 -7.07 19.85
N LYS A 403 26.36 -7.09 20.49
CA LYS A 403 26.02 -8.05 21.56
C LYS A 403 25.39 -9.36 21.08
N ASN A 404 25.03 -9.49 19.79
CA ASN A 404 24.33 -10.67 19.27
C ASN A 404 24.86 -11.12 17.89
N LEU A 405 26.16 -10.98 17.63
CA LEU A 405 26.78 -11.34 16.33
C LEU A 405 26.46 -12.78 15.88
N ASP A 406 26.45 -13.75 16.79
CA ASP A 406 26.13 -15.15 16.48
C ASP A 406 24.69 -15.33 15.93
N LYS A 407 23.75 -14.47 16.35
CA LYS A 407 22.36 -14.50 15.84
C LYS A 407 22.24 -13.89 14.45
N PHE A 408 23.15 -12.98 14.09
CA PHE A 408 23.23 -12.43 12.74
C PHE A 408 23.80 -13.44 11.76
N ASP A 409 24.77 -14.26 12.16
CA ASP A 409 25.38 -15.22 11.23
C ASP A 409 24.37 -16.25 10.69
N GLU A 410 23.43 -16.74 11.50
CA GLU A 410 22.33 -17.59 11.02
C GLU A 410 21.44 -16.86 10.00
N GLU A 411 21.07 -15.61 10.30
CA GLU A 411 20.20 -14.83 9.41
C GLU A 411 20.91 -14.43 8.12
N ILE A 412 22.19 -14.06 8.19
CA ILE A 412 23.03 -13.80 7.01
C ILE A 412 23.08 -15.05 6.12
N ASN A 413 23.28 -16.24 6.70
CA ASN A 413 23.24 -17.49 5.95
C ASN A 413 21.86 -17.68 5.27
N ASN A 414 20.77 -17.48 6.02
CA ASN A 414 19.42 -17.57 5.47
C ASN A 414 19.22 -16.60 4.28
N PHE A 415 19.71 -15.36 4.36
CA PHE A 415 19.61 -14.37 3.28
C PHE A 415 20.43 -14.74 2.06
N THR A 416 21.63 -15.33 2.24
CA THR A 416 22.42 -15.86 1.12
C THR A 416 21.78 -17.08 0.45
N GLU A 417 20.93 -17.80 1.18
CA GLU A 417 20.12 -18.92 0.68
C GLU A 417 18.71 -18.51 0.22
N LEU A 418 18.42 -17.20 0.14
CA LEU A 418 17.10 -16.66 -0.25
C LEU A 418 15.94 -17.04 0.70
N LYS A 419 16.27 -17.54 1.89
CA LYS A 419 15.34 -17.91 2.98
C LYS A 419 15.08 -16.73 3.91
N TYR A 420 14.72 -15.61 3.31
CA TYR A 420 14.57 -14.32 3.97
C TYR A 420 13.61 -14.30 5.15
N GLY A 421 12.47 -14.99 5.01
CA GLY A 421 11.40 -14.97 6.00
C GLY A 421 11.56 -16.03 7.08
N LYS A 422 12.57 -16.91 6.98
CA LYS A 422 12.72 -18.09 7.85
C LYS A 422 12.82 -17.72 9.33
N THR A 423 13.68 -16.77 9.69
CA THR A 423 13.82 -16.33 11.08
C THR A 423 12.56 -15.59 11.55
N PHE A 424 12.04 -14.69 10.70
CA PHE A 424 10.94 -13.80 11.05
C PHE A 424 9.60 -14.53 11.22
N PHE A 425 9.15 -15.28 10.21
CA PHE A 425 7.83 -15.92 10.22
C PHE A 425 7.72 -17.15 11.13
N ASN A 426 8.85 -17.69 11.60
CA ASN A 426 8.86 -18.66 12.69
C ASN A 426 8.37 -18.06 14.02
N LYS A 427 8.48 -16.74 14.19
CA LYS A 427 8.08 -16.03 15.42
C LYS A 427 6.84 -15.16 15.22
N ASN A 428 6.65 -14.64 14.01
CA ASN A 428 5.64 -13.63 13.70
C ASN A 428 4.71 -14.11 12.58
N PRO A 429 3.45 -14.48 12.88
CA PRO A 429 2.52 -14.89 11.84
C PRO A 429 2.17 -13.72 10.90
N CYS A 430 2.09 -14.01 9.61
CA CYS A 430 1.76 -13.01 8.59
C CYS A 430 0.30 -12.56 8.70
N LYS A 431 0.08 -11.24 8.76
CA LYS A 431 -1.25 -10.62 8.70
C LYS A 431 -1.68 -10.23 7.27
N THR A 432 -0.73 -9.98 6.37
CA THR A 432 -1.01 -9.51 4.99
C THR A 432 -1.91 -10.46 4.17
N ILE A 433 -1.94 -11.75 4.49
CA ILE A 433 -2.82 -12.74 3.84
C ILE A 433 -4.30 -12.57 4.18
N THR A 434 -4.63 -11.71 5.15
CA THR A 434 -6.00 -11.34 5.49
C THR A 434 -6.42 -10.04 4.83
N THR A 435 -5.47 -9.22 4.40
CA THR A 435 -5.71 -7.90 3.79
C THR A 435 -5.42 -7.84 2.29
N SER A 436 -4.70 -8.81 1.74
CA SER A 436 -4.37 -8.83 0.32
C SER A 436 -4.31 -10.24 -0.25
N PHE A 437 -4.40 -10.31 -1.57
CA PHE A 437 -4.15 -11.52 -2.34
C PHE A 437 -3.75 -11.16 -3.78
N MET A 438 -3.37 -12.18 -4.56
CA MET A 438 -2.93 -12.00 -5.94
C MET A 438 -3.79 -12.80 -6.92
N ILE A 439 -4.11 -12.17 -8.06
CA ILE A 439 -4.73 -12.83 -9.20
C ILE A 439 -3.69 -12.92 -10.31
N ARG A 440 -3.44 -14.14 -10.81
CA ARG A 440 -2.51 -14.36 -11.92
C ARG A 440 -3.18 -14.24 -13.27
N GLU A 441 -2.35 -14.05 -14.28
CA GLU A 441 -2.67 -13.93 -15.70
C GLU A 441 -3.43 -15.15 -16.28
N ASN A 442 -3.39 -16.28 -15.59
CA ASN A 442 -4.08 -17.51 -15.96
C ASN A 442 -5.50 -17.64 -15.34
N GLY A 443 -5.90 -16.69 -14.48
CA GLY A 443 -7.19 -16.68 -13.76
C GLY A 443 -7.13 -17.28 -12.34
N LYS A 444 -5.99 -17.82 -11.92
CA LYS A 444 -5.86 -18.43 -10.59
C LYS A 444 -5.66 -17.37 -9.52
N ILE A 445 -6.31 -17.57 -8.37
CA ILE A 445 -6.13 -16.75 -7.16
C ILE A 445 -5.11 -17.42 -6.25
N TYR A 446 -4.23 -16.61 -5.66
CA TYR A 446 -3.21 -17.01 -4.71
C TYR A 446 -3.25 -16.11 -3.47
N PRO A 447 -2.99 -16.65 -2.27
CA PRO A 447 -3.14 -15.90 -1.02
C PRO A 447 -2.00 -14.91 -0.75
N CYS A 448 -0.86 -15.05 -1.44
CA CYS A 448 0.26 -14.12 -1.38
C CYS A 448 1.15 -14.24 -2.64
N CYS A 449 2.12 -13.33 -2.78
CA CYS A 449 3.11 -13.32 -3.85
C CYS A 449 3.95 -14.61 -3.90
N MET A 450 4.40 -15.11 -2.75
CA MET A 450 5.21 -16.34 -2.69
C MET A 450 4.41 -17.56 -3.14
N ALA A 451 3.14 -17.67 -2.70
CA ALA A 451 2.23 -18.73 -3.13
C ALA A 451 1.92 -18.67 -4.62
N SER A 452 1.94 -17.48 -5.24
CA SER A 452 1.81 -17.32 -6.68
C SER A 452 2.97 -17.96 -7.46
N GLY A 453 4.16 -18.08 -6.86
CA GLY A 453 5.30 -18.79 -7.44
C GLY A 453 5.22 -20.32 -7.32
N SER A 454 4.34 -20.83 -6.46
CA SER A 454 4.15 -22.26 -6.21
C SER A 454 2.83 -22.80 -6.79
N ASN A 455 2.58 -24.09 -6.64
CA ASN A 455 1.31 -24.73 -7.05
C ASN A 455 0.15 -24.48 -6.05
N MET A 456 0.29 -23.52 -5.12
CA MET A 456 -0.66 -23.24 -4.05
C MET A 456 -1.79 -22.28 -4.49
N LYS A 457 -2.46 -22.58 -5.61
CA LYS A 457 -3.65 -21.83 -6.05
C LYS A 457 -4.82 -22.07 -5.10
N MET A 458 -5.60 -21.03 -4.75
CA MET A 458 -6.79 -21.17 -3.90
C MET A 458 -8.05 -21.45 -4.72
N GLY A 459 -8.12 -20.94 -5.93
CA GLY A 459 -9.26 -21.14 -6.83
C GLY A 459 -9.00 -20.56 -8.22
N ASP A 460 -10.02 -20.58 -9.07
CA ASP A 460 -9.97 -20.06 -10.43
C ASP A 460 -11.19 -19.17 -10.72
N ILE A 461 -10.96 -17.92 -11.07
CA ILE A 461 -12.03 -16.93 -11.34
C ILE A 461 -12.87 -17.27 -12.57
N LYS A 462 -12.36 -18.17 -13.43
CA LYS A 462 -13.08 -18.65 -14.61
C LYS A 462 -14.23 -19.57 -14.24
N THR A 463 -14.18 -20.21 -13.07
CA THR A 463 -15.17 -21.20 -12.62
C THR A 463 -15.84 -20.84 -11.30
N GLN A 464 -15.27 -19.93 -10.52
CA GLN A 464 -15.75 -19.54 -9.19
C GLN A 464 -15.73 -18.02 -9.03
N SER A 465 -16.62 -17.46 -8.20
CA SER A 465 -16.49 -16.06 -7.76
C SER A 465 -15.33 -15.92 -6.77
N ILE A 466 -14.73 -14.74 -6.73
CA ILE A 466 -13.67 -14.36 -5.79
C ILE A 466 -14.15 -14.60 -4.35
N LYS A 467 -15.37 -14.14 -4.02
CA LYS A 467 -15.97 -14.37 -2.69
C LYS A 467 -15.95 -15.86 -2.30
N ASN A 468 -16.44 -16.73 -3.17
CA ASN A 468 -16.49 -18.16 -2.88
C ASN A 468 -15.10 -18.79 -2.72
N ILE A 469 -14.09 -18.27 -3.44
CA ILE A 469 -12.70 -18.73 -3.30
C ILE A 469 -12.14 -18.33 -1.93
N LEU A 470 -12.36 -17.08 -1.52
CA LEU A 470 -11.86 -16.54 -0.25
C LEU A 470 -12.55 -17.17 0.98
N GLU A 471 -13.82 -17.56 0.85
CA GLU A 471 -14.60 -18.26 1.89
C GLU A 471 -14.38 -19.79 1.89
N SER A 472 -13.60 -20.31 0.94
CA SER A 472 -13.38 -21.74 0.81
C SER A 472 -12.60 -22.31 1.99
N LYS A 473 -12.89 -23.58 2.33
CA LYS A 473 -12.12 -24.34 3.34
C LYS A 473 -10.62 -24.32 3.06
N LYS A 474 -10.23 -24.35 1.77
CA LYS A 474 -8.83 -24.31 1.35
C LYS A 474 -8.15 -23.01 1.77
N TYR A 475 -8.80 -21.86 1.56
CA TYR A 475 -8.25 -20.57 1.95
C TYR A 475 -8.17 -20.44 3.48
N SER A 476 -9.22 -20.87 4.19
CA SER A 476 -9.23 -20.85 5.67
C SER A 476 -8.13 -21.71 6.29
N LEU A 477 -7.89 -22.90 5.75
CA LEU A 477 -6.77 -23.76 6.19
C LEU A 477 -5.42 -23.11 5.93
N PHE A 478 -5.23 -22.45 4.77
CA PHE A 478 -3.99 -21.72 4.50
C PHE A 478 -3.78 -20.58 5.51
N LYS A 479 -4.82 -19.81 5.84
CA LYS A 479 -4.73 -18.77 6.89
C LYS A 479 -4.35 -19.35 8.24
N GLU A 480 -4.90 -20.50 8.60
CA GLU A 480 -4.60 -21.20 9.85
C GLU A 480 -3.16 -21.74 9.90
N ASP A 481 -2.64 -22.26 8.78
CA ASP A 481 -1.26 -22.74 8.70
C ASP A 481 -0.26 -21.59 8.87
N ILE A 482 -0.56 -20.45 8.27
CA ILE A 482 0.27 -19.24 8.37
C ILE A 482 0.21 -18.65 9.78
N SER A 483 -0.98 -18.59 10.40
CA SER A 483 -1.11 -18.07 11.77
C SER A 483 -0.39 -18.91 12.82
N LYS A 484 -0.15 -20.19 12.52
CA LYS A 484 0.62 -21.11 13.35
C LYS A 484 2.12 -21.15 13.03
N GLY A 485 2.59 -20.35 12.05
CA GLY A 485 4.00 -20.34 11.63
C GLY A 485 4.47 -21.64 10.97
N LYS A 486 3.56 -22.44 10.40
CA LYS A 486 3.85 -23.80 9.92
C LYS A 486 4.08 -23.93 8.42
N ASN A 487 4.02 -22.83 7.67
CA ASN A 487 4.09 -22.89 6.22
C ASN A 487 5.51 -22.59 5.71
N SER A 488 6.17 -23.59 5.12
CA SER A 488 7.53 -23.48 4.59
C SER A 488 7.68 -22.41 3.50
N ILE A 489 6.58 -22.01 2.84
CA ILE A 489 6.64 -20.93 1.85
C ILE A 489 7.01 -19.57 2.46
N CYS A 490 6.70 -19.37 3.74
CA CYS A 490 7.06 -18.17 4.47
C CYS A 490 8.57 -18.04 4.65
N GLU A 491 9.32 -19.15 4.63
CA GLU A 491 10.77 -19.12 4.76
C GLU A 491 11.42 -18.29 3.65
N TYR A 492 10.83 -18.27 2.45
CA TYR A 492 11.36 -17.57 1.27
C TYR A 492 10.75 -16.18 1.07
N CYS A 493 9.87 -15.74 1.97
CA CYS A 493 9.13 -14.50 1.80
C CYS A 493 10.04 -13.27 1.91
N LYS A 494 10.04 -12.44 0.86
CA LYS A 494 10.78 -11.17 0.82
C LYS A 494 10.03 -9.99 1.39
N ASP A 495 8.71 -10.09 1.50
CA ASP A 495 7.85 -9.03 2.03
C ASP A 495 7.83 -9.02 3.57
N GLY A 496 8.86 -9.62 4.21
CA GLY A 496 9.04 -9.79 5.66
C GLY A 496 8.40 -8.64 6.44
N ILE A 497 7.30 -8.94 7.10
CA ILE A 497 6.34 -7.93 7.56
C ILE A 497 6.90 -7.20 8.76
N PHE A 498 7.56 -6.08 8.48
CA PHE A 498 7.55 -4.93 9.36
C PHE A 498 7.00 -3.76 8.55
N GLU A 499 5.68 -3.72 8.43
CA GLU A 499 5.01 -2.43 8.33
C GLU A 499 4.94 -1.91 9.78
N ASN A 500 5.58 -0.76 10.01
CA ASN A 500 5.83 -0.12 11.28
C ASN A 500 4.63 -0.29 12.24
N ASN A 501 4.85 -1.09 13.29
CA ASN A 501 4.12 -0.94 14.53
C ASN A 501 4.96 0.01 15.38
N ASP A 502 4.51 1.26 15.41
CA ASP A 502 5.10 2.46 15.97
C ASP A 502 5.96 2.37 17.26
N ASP A 503 6.91 3.30 17.32
CA ASP A 503 7.27 4.20 18.42
C ASP A 503 7.44 3.65 19.84
N THR A 504 8.70 3.67 20.30
CA THR A 504 9.04 4.03 21.69
C THR A 504 9.94 5.25 21.73
#